data_AF-A0A967EPH0-F1
#
_entry.id   AF-A0A967EPH0-F1
#
_cell.length_a   1.000
_cell.length_b   1.000
_cell.length_c   1.000
_cell.angle_alpha   90.00
_cell.angle_beta   90.00
_cell.angle_gamma   90.00
#
_symmetry.space_group_name_H-M   'P 1'
#
loop_
_entity.id
_entity.type
_entity.pdbx_description
1 polymer ?
#
loop_
_entity_poly.entity_id
_entity_poly.type
_entity_poly.pdbx_seq_one_letter_code
_entity_poly.pdbx_strand_id
1 'polypeptide(L)'
;MNVQIEIYQDTMRITIPISATPNIIIENATSKSIDSQENLTPQKNIKPLLTSKPYFIFRKEFFTANNKINLLKKLLELFNRLDKTFYDKYCLLPEHGRTRRYIAKTKHELNPSRKDLTEKFSYELREGYWLNTNVGDEKRDIVRLACDVMDVKLGSELKVNWGK
;
A
#
# COMPACT_ATOMS: atom_id res chain seq x y z
N MET A 1 -4.94 63.01 -27.74
CA MET A 1 -5.79 62.47 -26.67
C MET A 1 -4.89 62.00 -25.54
N ASN A 2 -5.33 62.18 -24.30
CA ASN A 2 -4.57 62.27 -23.06
C ASN A 2 -3.89 60.96 -22.58
N VAL A 3 -2.60 61.06 -22.24
CA VAL A 3 -1.95 60.88 -20.91
C VAL A 3 -2.54 59.90 -19.87
N GLN A 4 -1.69 58.92 -19.51
CA GLN A 4 -1.36 58.30 -18.20
C GLN A 4 -2.23 57.22 -17.50
N ILE A 5 -1.46 56.41 -16.77
CA ILE A 5 -1.62 55.14 -16.04
C ILE A 5 -2.45 55.32 -14.76
N GLU A 6 -3.17 54.28 -14.31
CA GLU A 6 -3.29 54.01 -12.86
C GLU A 6 -3.50 52.52 -12.55
N ILE A 7 -2.76 52.06 -11.54
CA ILE A 7 -2.69 50.70 -11.00
C ILE A 7 -3.59 50.69 -9.76
N TYR A 8 -4.45 49.68 -9.58
CA TYR A 8 -5.11 49.45 -8.28
C TYR A 8 -5.03 47.98 -7.85
N GLN A 9 -4.39 47.81 -6.69
CA GLN A 9 -4.38 46.62 -5.85
C GLN A 9 -5.78 46.43 -5.25
N ASP A 10 -6.33 45.21 -5.23
CA ASP A 10 -7.29 44.88 -4.18
C ASP A 10 -7.31 43.38 -3.84
N THR A 11 -6.80 43.09 -2.65
CA THR A 11 -6.80 41.78 -2.01
C THR A 11 -8.15 41.58 -1.31
N MET A 12 -9.01 40.70 -1.81
CA MET A 12 -10.19 40.30 -1.06
C MET A 12 -9.80 39.39 0.11
N ARG A 13 -9.75 39.98 1.31
CA ARG A 13 -9.77 39.27 2.60
C ARG A 13 -11.21 38.99 2.98
N ILE A 14 -11.62 37.72 3.00
CA ILE A 14 -12.89 37.30 3.59
C ILE A 14 -12.64 37.02 5.07
N THR A 15 -13.14 37.91 5.93
CA THR A 15 -13.19 37.72 7.38
C THR A 15 -14.47 36.96 7.73
N ILE A 16 -14.33 35.79 8.36
CA ILE A 16 -15.47 35.00 8.85
C ILE A 16 -15.59 35.23 10.37
N PRO A 17 -16.77 35.60 10.91
CA PRO A 17 -16.96 35.82 12.34
C PRO A 17 -16.99 34.51 13.13
N ILE A 18 -16.33 34.51 14.28
CA ILE A 18 -16.30 33.41 15.25
C ILE A 18 -17.45 33.62 16.24
N SER A 19 -18.49 32.77 16.22
CA SER A 19 -19.27 32.43 17.42
C SER A 19 -20.22 31.24 17.19
N ALA A 20 -20.46 30.51 18.29
CA ALA A 20 -21.50 29.50 18.53
C ALA A 20 -21.24 28.04 18.07
N THR A 21 -20.69 27.23 18.98
CA THR A 21 -21.02 25.80 19.11
C THR A 21 -22.47 25.63 19.56
N PRO A 22 -23.17 24.57 19.09
CA PRO A 22 -23.60 23.56 20.07
C PRO A 22 -23.60 22.10 19.57
N ASN A 23 -23.28 21.21 20.51
CA ASN A 23 -23.74 19.82 20.71
C ASN A 23 -23.98 18.94 19.48
N ILE A 24 -22.99 18.09 19.16
CA ILE A 24 -23.23 16.87 18.38
C ILE A 24 -23.71 15.77 19.34
N ILE A 25 -24.99 15.44 19.21
CA ILE A 25 -25.58 14.18 19.68
C ILE A 25 -25.01 13.06 18.80
N ILE A 26 -24.30 12.10 19.39
CA ILE A 26 -23.90 10.87 18.71
C ILE A 26 -24.99 9.83 18.97
N GLU A 27 -25.86 9.63 18.00
CA GLU A 27 -26.69 8.42 17.91
C GLU A 27 -25.98 7.36 17.05
N ASN A 28 -26.02 6.12 17.55
CA ASN A 28 -25.34 4.95 17.03
C ASN A 28 -25.85 4.53 15.65
N ALA A 29 -24.93 4.36 14.69
CA ALA A 29 -25.16 3.51 13.53
C ALA A 29 -24.13 2.37 13.52
N THR A 30 -24.62 1.21 13.96
CA THR A 30 -23.95 -0.09 13.91
C THR A 30 -23.68 -0.50 12.46
N SER A 31 -22.41 -0.60 12.05
CA SER A 31 -21.99 -1.57 11.03
C SER A 31 -20.55 -2.05 11.26
N LYS A 32 -20.42 -3.34 11.53
CA LYS A 32 -19.20 -4.17 11.45
C LYS A 32 -18.71 -4.15 9.98
N SER A 33 -17.44 -4.20 9.58
CA SER A 33 -16.22 -4.81 10.14
C SER A 33 -15.01 -4.12 9.44
N ILE A 34 -14.13 -3.37 10.12
CA ILE A 34 -12.80 -3.77 10.64
C ILE A 34 -12.07 -4.78 9.73
N ASP A 35 -11.14 -4.35 8.85
CA ASP A 35 -9.77 -4.94 8.71
C ASP A 35 -8.84 -4.32 7.62
N SER A 36 -8.84 -3.00 7.38
CA SER A 36 -7.96 -2.38 6.34
C SER A 36 -6.81 -1.53 6.88
N GLN A 37 -6.69 -1.37 8.20
CA GLN A 37 -5.61 -0.57 8.81
C GLN A 37 -5.02 -1.28 10.04
N GLU A 38 -4.54 -2.51 9.85
CA GLU A 38 -3.59 -3.08 10.80
C GLU A 38 -2.27 -2.30 10.66
N ASN A 39 -2.15 -1.28 11.51
CA ASN A 39 -1.01 -0.40 11.73
C ASN A 39 0.31 -0.95 11.16
N LEU A 40 0.86 -0.25 10.16
CA LEU A 40 2.18 -0.53 9.58
C LEU A 40 3.32 -0.08 10.51
N THR A 41 3.06 -0.06 11.82
CA THR A 41 4.03 0.28 12.83
C THR A 41 4.85 -0.96 13.18
N PRO A 42 6.18 -0.82 13.27
CA PRO A 42 7.02 -1.89 13.78
C PRO A 42 6.56 -2.35 15.16
N GLN A 43 6.43 -3.66 15.36
CA GLN A 43 6.15 -4.19 16.69
C GLN A 43 7.47 -4.22 17.47
N LYS A 44 7.62 -3.30 18.43
CA LYS A 44 8.80 -3.26 19.32
C LYS A 44 8.76 -4.44 20.30
N ASN A 45 9.91 -5.10 20.49
CA ASN A 45 10.13 -6.19 21.46
C ASN A 45 9.44 -7.54 21.20
N ILE A 46 9.48 -8.05 19.96
CA ILE A 46 9.16 -9.47 19.71
C ILE A 46 10.46 -10.18 19.31
N LYS A 47 11.05 -10.93 20.25
CA LYS A 47 12.00 -11.99 19.87
C LYS A 47 11.24 -12.92 18.91
N PRO A 48 11.81 -13.36 17.78
CA PRO A 48 11.17 -14.33 16.89
C PRO A 48 11.08 -15.68 17.60
N LEU A 49 10.17 -15.77 18.57
CA LEU A 49 9.95 -16.92 19.41
C LEU A 49 8.74 -17.63 18.85
N LEU A 50 8.99 -18.67 18.03
CA LEU A 50 8.01 -19.69 17.67
C LEU A 50 6.66 -19.19 17.13
N THR A 51 6.60 -18.04 16.47
CA THR A 51 5.33 -17.54 15.94
C THR A 51 4.89 -18.42 14.77
N SER A 52 3.74 -19.09 14.90
CA SER A 52 3.09 -19.81 13.77
C SER A 52 2.74 -18.85 12.61
N LYS A 53 2.55 -17.57 12.94
CA LYS A 53 2.19 -16.52 11.99
C LYS A 53 3.35 -16.13 11.06
N PRO A 54 3.04 -15.75 9.81
CA PRO A 54 4.01 -15.18 8.88
C PRO A 54 4.52 -13.82 9.38
N TYR A 55 5.80 -13.54 9.13
CA TYR A 55 6.45 -12.28 9.48
C TYR A 55 7.58 -11.89 8.52
N PHE A 56 7.99 -10.63 8.54
CA PHE A 56 9.24 -10.19 7.96
C PHE A 56 10.00 -9.25 8.91
N ILE A 57 11.32 -9.22 8.76
CA ILE A 57 12.21 -8.28 9.42
C ILE A 57 12.82 -7.42 8.34
N PHE A 58 12.61 -6.10 8.40
CA PHE A 58 13.22 -5.14 7.48
C PHE A 58 14.06 -4.16 8.29
N ARG A 59 15.37 -4.09 8.03
CA ARG A 59 16.30 -3.17 8.71
C ARG A 59 16.15 -3.16 10.25
N LYS A 60 16.03 -4.37 10.83
CA LYS A 60 15.82 -4.65 12.28
C LYS A 60 14.42 -4.34 12.83
N GLU A 61 13.50 -3.89 12.01
CA GLU A 61 12.09 -3.72 12.38
C GLU A 61 11.28 -4.97 12.06
N PHE A 62 10.45 -5.42 13.01
CA PHE A 62 9.65 -6.64 12.91
C PHE A 62 8.20 -6.33 12.52
N PHE A 63 7.70 -7.05 11.51
CA PHE A 63 6.35 -6.94 10.98
C PHE A 63 5.71 -8.33 10.88
N THR A 64 4.46 -8.49 11.30
CA THR A 64 3.71 -9.75 11.19
C THR A 64 2.32 -9.51 10.62
N ALA A 65 1.68 -10.59 10.17
CA ALA A 65 0.31 -10.59 9.68
C ALA A 65 -0.38 -11.92 9.98
N ASN A 66 -1.71 -11.95 9.91
CA ASN A 66 -2.51 -13.15 10.16
C ASN A 66 -2.38 -14.22 9.06
N ASN A 67 -1.99 -13.83 7.84
CA ASN A 67 -1.78 -14.76 6.74
C ASN A 67 -0.70 -14.25 5.76
N LYS A 68 -0.23 -15.14 4.88
CA LYS A 68 0.87 -14.89 3.93
C LYS A 68 0.58 -13.74 2.96
N ILE A 69 -0.68 -13.62 2.52
CA ILE A 69 -1.11 -12.56 1.59
C ILE A 69 -1.15 -11.20 2.28
N ASN A 70 -1.65 -11.12 3.52
CA ASN A 70 -1.63 -9.89 4.30
C ASN A 70 -0.20 -9.46 4.64
N LEU A 71 0.71 -10.41 4.88
CA LEU A 71 2.13 -10.09 5.05
C LEU A 71 2.70 -9.45 3.78
N LEU A 72 2.39 -10.03 2.62
CA LEU A 72 2.84 -9.52 1.32
C LEU A 72 2.33 -8.09 1.07
N LYS A 73 1.04 -7.83 1.32
CA LYS A 73 0.45 -6.49 1.24
C LYS A 73 1.17 -5.49 2.13
N LYS A 74 1.44 -5.85 3.39
CA LYS A 74 2.16 -4.98 4.34
C LYS A 74 3.56 -4.63 3.87
N LEU A 75 4.28 -5.59 3.28
CA LEU A 75 5.61 -5.34 2.73
C LEU A 75 5.56 -4.38 1.53
N LEU A 76 4.65 -4.63 0.58
CA LEU A 76 4.49 -3.78 -0.61
C LEU A 76 4.10 -2.35 -0.22
N GLU A 77 3.20 -2.20 0.76
CA GLU A 77 2.81 -0.88 1.26
C GLU A 77 3.92 -0.19 2.07
N LEU A 78 4.76 -0.95 2.77
CA LEU A 78 5.97 -0.41 3.39
C LEU A 78 6.92 0.16 2.31
N PHE A 79 7.16 -0.58 1.23
CA PHE A 79 8.04 -0.10 0.15
C PHE A 79 7.45 1.11 -0.58
N ASN A 80 6.16 1.14 -0.86
CA ASN A 80 5.46 2.33 -1.38
C ASN A 80 5.48 3.53 -0.42
N ARG A 81 5.58 3.29 0.90
CA ARG A 81 5.77 4.38 1.86
C ARG A 81 7.17 4.97 1.80
N LEU A 82 8.19 4.13 1.64
CA LEU A 82 9.59 4.52 1.56
C LEU A 82 9.91 5.18 0.21
N ASP A 83 9.31 4.70 -0.88
CA ASP A 83 9.42 5.27 -2.22
C ASP A 83 8.05 5.27 -2.91
N LYS A 84 7.50 6.47 -3.13
CA LYS A 84 6.18 6.64 -3.76
C LYS A 84 6.12 6.24 -5.23
N THR A 85 7.28 6.08 -5.87
CA THR A 85 7.42 5.59 -7.25
C THR A 85 7.57 4.07 -7.31
N PHE A 86 7.58 3.38 -6.16
CA PHE A 86 7.77 1.93 -6.09
C PHE A 86 6.85 1.15 -7.03
N TYR A 87 5.54 1.41 -6.99
CA TYR A 87 4.59 0.67 -7.83
C TYR A 87 4.76 0.97 -9.32
N ASP A 88 5.11 2.20 -9.70
CA ASP A 88 5.45 2.54 -11.07
C ASP A 88 6.67 1.74 -11.54
N LYS A 89 7.76 1.76 -10.77
CA LYS A 89 8.98 1.01 -11.07
C LYS A 89 8.73 -0.49 -11.13
N TYR A 90 7.93 -1.03 -10.21
CA TYR A 90 7.58 -2.44 -10.19
C TYR A 90 6.81 -2.85 -11.45
N CYS A 91 5.83 -2.05 -11.87
CA CYS A 91 5.04 -2.32 -13.08
C CYS A 91 5.84 -2.19 -14.39
N LEU A 92 7.02 -1.56 -14.35
CA LEU A 92 7.93 -1.46 -15.50
C LEU A 92 8.82 -2.71 -15.68
N LEU A 93 8.86 -3.62 -14.71
CA LEU A 93 9.63 -4.84 -14.84
C LEU A 93 9.09 -5.69 -16.02
N PRO A 94 9.96 -6.35 -16.80
CA PRO A 94 9.52 -7.35 -17.76
C PRO A 94 8.74 -8.46 -17.03
N GLU A 95 7.69 -8.97 -17.66
CA GLU A 95 6.63 -9.82 -17.10
C GLU A 95 6.98 -10.59 -15.81
N HIS A 96 6.22 -10.34 -14.74
CA HIS A 96 6.58 -10.77 -13.39
C HIS A 96 6.36 -12.28 -13.17
N GLY A 97 5.47 -12.88 -13.97
CA GLY A 97 5.21 -14.33 -14.03
C GLY A 97 4.92 -14.77 -15.46
N ARG A 98 4.78 -16.08 -15.71
CA ARG A 98 4.70 -16.64 -17.08
C ARG A 98 3.56 -16.09 -17.94
N THR A 99 2.39 -15.86 -17.36
CA THR A 99 1.17 -15.43 -18.07
C THR A 99 0.34 -14.42 -17.28
N ARG A 100 0.84 -14.00 -16.11
CA ARG A 100 0.13 -13.16 -15.15
C ARG A 100 1.07 -12.09 -14.65
N ARG A 101 0.52 -10.90 -14.38
CA ARG A 101 1.22 -9.88 -13.60
C ARG A 101 0.88 -10.03 -12.13
N TYR A 102 1.89 -9.87 -11.28
CA TYR A 102 1.69 -9.84 -9.84
C TYR A 102 1.13 -8.51 -9.36
N ILE A 103 1.66 -7.41 -9.88
CA ILE A 103 1.19 -6.04 -9.66
C ILE A 103 0.96 -5.40 -11.03
N ALA A 104 -0.13 -4.66 -11.19
CA ALA A 104 -0.45 -3.95 -12.42
C ALA A 104 -1.21 -2.64 -12.15
N LYS A 105 -1.22 -1.73 -13.13
CA LYS A 105 -1.94 -0.45 -13.02
C LYS A 105 -3.46 -0.60 -13.13
N THR A 106 -3.90 -1.60 -13.88
CA THR A 106 -5.33 -1.93 -13.98
C THR A 106 -5.59 -3.35 -13.51
N LYS A 107 -6.79 -3.56 -12.96
CA LYS A 107 -7.24 -4.88 -12.49
C LYS A 107 -7.12 -5.93 -13.59
N HIS A 108 -7.52 -5.60 -14.82
CA HIS A 108 -7.57 -6.51 -15.97
C HIS A 108 -6.19 -6.98 -16.45
N GLU A 109 -5.14 -6.19 -16.22
CA GLU A 109 -3.77 -6.55 -16.58
C GLU A 109 -3.18 -7.66 -15.69
N LEU A 110 -3.77 -7.96 -14.53
CA LEU A 110 -3.28 -9.02 -13.64
C LEU A 110 -3.39 -10.41 -14.28
N ASN A 111 -4.53 -10.68 -14.95
CA ASN A 111 -4.77 -11.93 -15.67
C ASN A 111 -5.46 -11.62 -17.02
N PRO A 112 -4.70 -11.24 -18.07
CA PRO A 112 -5.26 -10.78 -19.34
C PRO A 112 -6.21 -11.79 -20.00
N SER A 113 -5.90 -13.09 -19.86
CA SER A 113 -6.68 -14.18 -20.47
C SER A 113 -7.74 -14.78 -19.54
N ARG A 114 -7.83 -14.35 -18.26
CA ARG A 114 -8.67 -14.98 -17.22
C ARG A 114 -9.35 -13.94 -16.34
N LYS A 115 -10.36 -13.27 -16.90
CA LYS A 115 -11.14 -12.23 -16.22
C LYS A 115 -11.82 -12.75 -14.93
N ASP A 116 -12.25 -14.00 -14.93
CA ASP A 116 -12.83 -14.67 -13.75
C ASP A 116 -11.90 -14.66 -12.54
N LEU A 117 -10.61 -14.91 -12.76
CA LEU A 117 -9.59 -14.88 -11.71
C LEU A 117 -9.32 -13.45 -11.25
N THR A 118 -9.31 -12.50 -12.19
CA THR A 118 -9.14 -11.09 -11.89
C THR A 118 -10.25 -10.58 -10.97
N GLU A 119 -11.51 -10.92 -11.22
CA GLU A 119 -12.60 -10.45 -10.36
C GLU A 119 -12.51 -10.99 -8.94
N LYS A 120 -12.12 -12.27 -8.79
CA LYS A 120 -12.09 -12.97 -7.50
C LYS A 120 -10.81 -12.72 -6.69
N PHE A 121 -9.68 -12.55 -7.35
CA PHE A 121 -8.35 -12.60 -6.73
C PHE A 121 -7.50 -11.37 -7.01
N SER A 122 -8.14 -10.20 -7.05
CA SER A 122 -7.45 -8.92 -7.11
C SER A 122 -7.67 -8.13 -5.83
N TYR A 123 -6.65 -7.42 -5.41
CA TYR A 123 -6.71 -6.50 -4.28
C TYR A 123 -6.11 -5.17 -4.69
N GLU A 124 -6.83 -4.08 -4.45
CA GLU A 124 -6.31 -2.74 -4.69
C GLU A 124 -5.34 -2.36 -3.58
N LEU A 125 -4.08 -2.13 -3.94
CA LEU A 125 -3.04 -1.70 -3.00
C LEU A 125 -3.17 -0.20 -2.71
N ARG A 126 -3.38 0.58 -3.77
CA ARG A 126 -3.58 2.01 -3.82
C ARG A 126 -4.39 2.31 -5.08
N GLU A 127 -5.07 3.45 -5.12
CA GLU A 127 -5.72 3.95 -6.33
C GLU A 127 -4.83 3.76 -7.57
N GLY A 128 -5.33 2.99 -8.53
CA GLY A 128 -4.63 2.70 -9.78
C GLY A 128 -3.52 1.64 -9.69
N TYR A 129 -3.45 0.84 -8.63
CA TYR A 129 -2.51 -0.27 -8.48
C TYR A 129 -3.15 -1.50 -7.84
N TRP A 130 -3.02 -2.63 -8.53
CA TRP A 130 -3.68 -3.88 -8.18
C TRP A 130 -2.68 -4.99 -7.94
N LEU A 131 -2.93 -5.84 -6.94
CA LEU A 131 -2.18 -7.05 -6.59
C LEU A 131 -3.01 -8.30 -6.90
N ASN A 132 -2.39 -9.27 -7.58
CA ASN A 132 -2.94 -10.62 -7.69
C ASN A 132 -2.74 -11.36 -6.36
N THR A 133 -3.84 -11.80 -5.73
CA THR A 133 -3.80 -12.50 -4.45
C THR A 133 -3.89 -14.02 -4.58
N ASN A 134 -4.13 -14.55 -5.78
CA ASN A 134 -4.09 -15.98 -6.07
C ASN A 134 -2.66 -16.43 -6.36
N VAL A 135 -1.82 -16.35 -5.33
CA VAL A 135 -0.39 -16.63 -5.41
C VAL A 135 -0.03 -17.72 -4.41
N GLY A 136 0.59 -18.77 -4.92
CA GLY A 136 1.16 -19.86 -4.14
C GLY A 136 2.58 -19.50 -3.74
N ASP A 137 3.56 -20.18 -4.31
CA ASP A 137 4.98 -19.92 -4.05
C ASP A 137 5.54 -18.70 -4.80
N GLU A 138 4.79 -18.18 -5.77
CA GLU A 138 5.07 -16.93 -6.47
C GLU A 138 5.22 -15.74 -5.51
N LYS A 139 4.65 -15.82 -4.30
CA LYS A 139 4.89 -14.84 -3.22
C LYS A 139 6.39 -14.57 -2.97
N ARG A 140 7.25 -15.57 -3.17
CA ARG A 140 8.71 -15.42 -3.03
C ARG A 140 9.30 -14.59 -4.17
N ASP A 141 8.83 -14.83 -5.40
CA ASP A 141 9.24 -14.04 -6.56
C ASP A 141 8.75 -12.60 -6.46
N ILE A 142 7.53 -12.38 -5.95
CA ILE A 142 7.00 -11.04 -5.71
C ILE A 142 7.92 -10.27 -4.76
N VAL A 143 8.31 -10.90 -3.64
CA VAL A 143 9.23 -10.29 -2.67
C VAL A 143 10.61 -10.04 -3.29
N ARG A 144 11.14 -10.99 -4.08
CA ARG A 144 12.44 -10.82 -4.75
C ARG A 144 12.42 -9.62 -5.70
N LEU A 145 11.43 -9.55 -6.59
CA LEU A 145 11.27 -8.42 -7.51
C LEU A 145 11.07 -7.10 -6.76
N ALA A 146 10.34 -7.12 -5.64
CA ALA A 146 10.14 -5.93 -4.82
C ALA A 146 11.46 -5.44 -4.21
N CYS A 147 12.31 -6.37 -3.76
CA CYS A 147 13.66 -6.07 -3.31
C CYS A 147 14.53 -5.50 -4.43
N ASP A 148 14.47 -6.09 -5.64
CA ASP A 148 15.23 -5.62 -6.80
C ASP A 148 14.85 -4.17 -7.17
N VAL A 149 13.55 -3.84 -7.14
CA VAL A 149 13.04 -2.47 -7.39
C VAL A 149 13.53 -1.46 -6.36
N MET A 150 13.65 -1.88 -5.10
CA MET A 150 14.03 -1.01 -3.98
C MET A 150 15.54 -1.01 -3.69
N ASP A 151 16.33 -1.77 -4.45
CA ASP A 151 17.74 -2.04 -4.17
C ASP A 151 17.98 -2.53 -2.72
N VAL A 152 17.10 -3.43 -2.26
CA VAL A 152 17.14 -4.02 -0.90
C VAL A 152 17.71 -5.43 -0.96
N LYS A 153 18.72 -5.73 -0.14
CA LYS A 153 19.31 -7.08 -0.10
C LYS A 153 18.43 -8.07 0.66
N LEU A 154 17.81 -9.00 -0.06
CA LEU A 154 17.10 -10.13 0.53
C LEU A 154 18.06 -11.03 1.32
N GLY A 155 17.67 -11.42 2.53
CA GLY A 155 18.47 -12.22 3.47
C GLY A 155 19.26 -11.41 4.49
N SER A 156 19.73 -10.20 4.15
CA SER A 156 20.47 -9.34 5.08
C SER A 156 19.66 -8.14 5.57
N GLU A 157 19.04 -7.38 4.66
CA GLU A 157 18.22 -6.21 4.99
C GLU A 157 16.75 -6.58 5.16
N LEU A 158 16.25 -7.48 4.31
CA LEU A 158 14.91 -8.05 4.42
C LEU A 158 14.99 -9.56 4.67
N LYS A 159 14.37 -10.04 5.74
CA LYS A 159 14.18 -11.48 6.00
C LYS A 159 12.70 -11.77 6.08
N VAL A 160 12.22 -12.76 5.34
CA VAL A 160 10.80 -13.15 5.34
C VAL A 160 10.65 -14.59 5.84
N ASN A 161 9.69 -14.80 6.73
CA ASN A 161 9.26 -16.12 7.18
C ASN A 161 7.76 -16.26 6.89
N TRP A 162 7.40 -17.28 6.10
CA TRP A 162 6.03 -17.46 5.66
C TRP A 162 5.14 -18.17 6.69
N GLY A 163 5.65 -18.52 7.88
CA GLY A 163 4.93 -19.35 8.85
C GLY A 163 4.89 -20.82 8.44
N LYS A 164 4.35 -21.65 9.33
CA LYS A 164 4.04 -23.07 9.03
C LYS A 164 2.78 -23.17 8.18
#